data_AF-A0A938X0U4-F1
#
_entry.id   AF-A0A938X0U4-F1
#
_cell.length_a   1.000
_cell.length_b   1.000
_cell.length_c   1.000
_cell.angle_alpha   90.00
_cell.angle_beta   90.00
_cell.angle_gamma   90.00
#
_symmetry.space_group_name_H-M   'P 1'
#
loop_
_entity.id
_entity.type
_entity.pdbx_description
1 polymer ?
#
loop_
_entity_poly.entity_id
_entity_poly.type
_entity_poly.pdbx_seq_one_letter_code
_entity_poly.pdbx_strand_id
1 'polypeptide(L)'
;GQRLSKMISSDPSVKLKQVLTRVEGKEDLYNPDFAEAYQKDDDSRRIIDAALAIEGLTRGEGVHACAVLICRDPVNEHVPTKLDTKGGVEITQYEGHTVADMGLLKMDFLGLRTLTVISKAKANIKKNFDIDIDVDKIPFDDPK
;
A
#
# COMPACT_ATOMS: atom_id res chain seq x y z
N GLY A 1 -8.87 -16.99 16.15
CA GLY A 1 -8.56 -16.23 14.93
C GLY A 1 -9.19 -14.85 14.91
N GLN A 2 -10.39 -14.70 14.33
CA GLN A 2 -11.02 -13.39 14.07
C GLN A 2 -11.30 -12.52 15.31
N ARG A 3 -11.48 -13.15 16.49
CA ARG A 3 -11.61 -12.44 17.77
C ARG A 3 -10.32 -11.70 18.13
N LEU A 4 -9.17 -12.39 18.06
CA LEU A 4 -7.85 -11.83 18.38
C LEU A 4 -7.44 -10.72 17.41
N SER A 5 -7.74 -10.88 16.12
CA SER A 5 -7.40 -9.85 15.12
C SER A 5 -8.15 -8.53 15.34
N LYS A 6 -9.37 -8.57 15.89
CA LYS A 6 -10.16 -7.36 16.20
C LYS A 6 -9.66 -6.61 17.43
N MET A 7 -8.81 -7.23 18.25
CA MET A 7 -8.20 -6.62 19.43
C MET A 7 -6.92 -5.83 19.08
N ILE A 8 -6.41 -5.99 17.85
CA ILE A 8 -5.24 -5.27 17.35
C ILE A 8 -5.70 -3.94 16.75
N SER A 9 -4.97 -2.86 17.02
CA SER A 9 -5.22 -1.54 16.43
C SER A 9 -5.15 -1.59 14.90
N SER A 10 -5.92 -0.73 14.24
CA SER A 10 -5.92 -0.58 12.78
C SER A 10 -4.72 0.23 12.26
N ASP A 11 -3.80 0.66 13.14
CA ASP A 11 -2.59 1.36 12.74
C ASP A 11 -1.71 0.47 11.82
N PRO A 12 -1.35 0.93 10.60
CA PRO A 12 -0.53 0.16 9.67
C PRO A 12 0.85 -0.25 10.21
N SER A 13 1.35 0.45 11.21
CA SER A 13 2.69 0.24 11.80
C SER A 13 2.65 -0.50 13.14
N VAL A 14 1.49 -1.03 13.53
CA VAL A 14 1.34 -1.78 14.78
C VAL A 14 2.17 -3.07 14.76
N LYS A 15 2.85 -3.36 15.87
CA LYS A 15 3.54 -4.64 16.10
C LYS A 15 2.89 -5.41 17.23
N LEU A 16 2.83 -6.73 17.14
CA LEU A 16 2.19 -7.58 18.14
C LEU A 16 2.79 -7.40 19.55
N LYS A 17 4.09 -7.11 19.65
CA LYS A 17 4.75 -6.81 20.93
C LYS A 17 4.19 -5.55 21.61
N GLN A 18 3.80 -4.54 20.84
CA GLN A 18 3.19 -3.31 21.35
C GLN A 18 1.76 -3.54 21.85
N VAL A 19 1.06 -4.53 21.29
CA VAL A 19 -0.28 -4.91 21.73
C VAL A 19 -0.24 -5.74 23.02
N LEU A 20 0.79 -6.59 23.17
CA LEU A 20 0.99 -7.47 24.34
C LEU A 20 1.55 -6.75 25.57
N THR A 21 2.42 -5.78 25.37
CA THR A 21 3.16 -5.12 26.46
C THR A 21 3.07 -3.62 26.34
N ARG A 22 3.01 -2.93 27.49
CA ARG A 22 3.08 -1.46 27.50
C ARG A 22 4.47 -1.03 27.07
N VAL A 23 4.54 -0.34 25.94
CA VAL A 23 5.77 0.23 25.40
C VAL A 23 5.71 1.74 25.57
N GLU A 24 6.77 2.32 26.13
CA GLU A 24 6.90 3.76 26.33
C GLU A 24 6.75 4.51 25.00
N GLY A 25 5.89 5.53 24.98
CA GLY A 25 5.57 6.31 23.76
C GLY A 25 4.58 5.65 22.79
N LYS A 26 4.05 4.45 23.11
CA LYS A 26 3.02 3.74 22.31
C LYS A 26 1.97 3.06 23.18
N GLU A 27 1.60 3.70 24.28
CA GLU A 27 0.68 3.13 25.28
C GLU A 27 -0.72 2.86 24.69
N ASP A 28 -1.15 3.67 23.71
CA ASP A 28 -2.46 3.55 23.05
C ASP A 28 -2.62 2.25 22.25
N LEU A 29 -1.51 1.57 21.93
CA LEU A 29 -1.52 0.31 21.17
C LEU A 29 -1.67 -0.92 22.06
N TYR A 30 -1.46 -0.78 23.38
CA TYR A 30 -1.59 -1.87 24.33
C TYR A 30 -3.06 -2.25 24.51
N ASN A 31 -3.38 -3.54 24.40
CA ASN A 31 -4.73 -4.05 24.63
C ASN A 31 -4.74 -5.04 25.80
N PRO A 32 -5.39 -4.71 26.94
CA PRO A 32 -5.44 -5.60 28.10
C PRO A 32 -6.17 -6.92 27.80
N ASP A 33 -7.21 -6.92 26.97
CA ASP A 33 -7.94 -8.13 26.60
C ASP A 33 -7.08 -9.08 25.74
N PHE A 34 -6.19 -8.51 24.93
CA PHE A 34 -5.24 -9.28 24.12
C PHE A 34 -4.16 -9.92 25.01
N ALA A 35 -3.61 -9.16 25.97
CA ALA A 35 -2.66 -9.68 26.95
C ALA A 35 -3.30 -10.72 27.87
N GLU A 36 -4.56 -10.53 28.28
CA GLU A 36 -5.31 -11.50 29.06
C GLU A 36 -5.57 -12.78 28.27
N ALA A 37 -5.98 -12.68 27.01
CA ALA A 37 -6.17 -13.84 26.13
C ALA A 37 -4.87 -14.63 25.97
N TYR A 38 -3.72 -13.95 25.88
CA TYR A 38 -2.41 -14.61 25.84
C TYR A 38 -2.10 -15.41 27.12
N GLN A 39 -2.54 -14.93 28.29
CA GLN A 39 -2.27 -15.58 29.57
C GLN A 39 -3.26 -16.71 29.90
N LYS A 40 -4.55 -16.52 29.61
CA LYS A 40 -5.63 -17.39 30.08
C LYS A 40 -6.06 -18.47 29.10
N ASP A 41 -5.80 -18.30 27.80
CA ASP A 41 -6.23 -19.23 26.77
C ASP A 41 -5.02 -19.83 26.04
N ASP A 42 -4.81 -21.13 26.22
CA ASP A 42 -3.68 -21.86 25.66
C ASP A 42 -3.68 -21.84 24.12
N ASP A 43 -4.85 -21.86 23.50
CA ASP A 43 -4.99 -21.77 22.03
C ASP A 43 -4.62 -20.37 21.55
N SER A 44 -5.10 -19.31 22.22
CA SER A 44 -4.70 -17.93 21.91
C SER A 44 -3.19 -17.72 22.07
N ARG A 45 -2.59 -18.25 23.14
CA ARG A 45 -1.13 -18.19 23.34
C ARG A 45 -0.37 -18.80 22.18
N ARG A 46 -0.75 -20.03 21.79
CA ARG A 46 -0.10 -20.76 20.69
C ARG A 46 -0.20 -20.04 19.34
N ILE A 47 -1.36 -19.42 19.07
CA ILE A 47 -1.58 -18.61 17.86
C ILE A 47 -0.72 -17.34 17.88
N ILE A 48 -0.66 -16.64 19.02
CA ILE A 48 0.08 -15.39 19.16
C ILE A 48 1.60 -15.65 19.07
N ASP A 49 2.11 -16.71 19.69
CA ASP A 49 3.53 -17.08 19.60
C ASP A 49 3.92 -17.41 18.15
N ALA A 50 3.08 -18.17 17.45
CA ALA A 50 3.29 -18.45 16.02
C ALA A 50 3.27 -17.17 15.18
N ALA A 51 2.35 -16.24 15.48
CA ALA A 51 2.26 -14.96 14.79
C ALA A 51 3.47 -14.06 15.05
N LEU A 52 3.98 -14.03 16.28
CA LEU A 52 5.21 -13.32 16.65
C LEU A 52 6.44 -13.87 15.91
N ALA A 53 6.52 -15.19 15.72
CA ALA A 53 7.63 -15.83 15.03
C ALA A 53 7.69 -15.50 13.52
N ILE A 54 6.55 -15.15 12.92
CA ILE A 54 6.44 -14.85 11.48
C ILE A 54 6.21 -13.35 11.18
N GLU A 55 6.09 -12.50 12.21
CA GLU A 55 5.90 -11.06 12.05
C GLU A 55 7.12 -10.45 11.33
N GLY A 56 6.86 -9.67 10.28
CA GLY A 56 7.91 -9.03 9.48
C GLY A 56 8.54 -9.93 8.41
N LEU A 57 8.13 -11.20 8.29
CA LEU A 57 8.55 -12.04 7.18
C LEU A 57 7.83 -11.68 5.89
N THR A 58 8.57 -11.75 4.77
CA THR A 58 8.00 -11.55 3.44
C THR A 58 7.06 -12.70 3.09
N ARG A 59 5.79 -12.38 2.86
CA ARG A 59 4.75 -13.38 2.53
C ARG A 59 4.80 -13.86 1.08
N GLY A 60 5.21 -12.99 0.16
CA GLY A 60 5.24 -13.28 -1.27
C GLY A 60 5.58 -12.05 -2.10
N GLU A 61 5.48 -12.20 -3.41
CA GLU A 61 5.68 -11.14 -4.39
C GLU A 61 4.46 -10.24 -4.56
N GLY A 62 4.71 -8.95 -4.78
CA GLY A 62 3.71 -7.96 -5.13
C GLY A 62 4.25 -6.98 -6.15
N VAL A 63 3.43 -6.58 -7.11
CA VAL A 63 3.78 -5.54 -8.08
C VAL A 63 3.30 -4.20 -7.53
N HIS A 64 4.19 -3.22 -7.44
CA HIS A 64 3.78 -1.86 -7.09
C HIS A 64 2.94 -1.30 -8.23
N ALA A 65 1.64 -1.11 -7.97
CA ALA A 65 0.64 -0.82 -9.00
C ALA A 65 0.91 0.47 -9.81
N CYS A 66 1.76 1.37 -9.29
CA CYS A 66 2.06 2.65 -9.92
C CYS A 66 3.49 2.76 -10.45
N ALA A 67 4.44 1.93 -10.01
CA ALA A 67 5.85 2.12 -10.43
C ALA A 67 6.11 1.50 -11.80
N VAL A 68 6.79 2.28 -12.63
CA VAL A 68 7.35 1.85 -13.91
C VAL A 68 8.84 2.20 -13.92
N LEU A 69 9.65 1.25 -14.38
CA LEU A 69 11.09 1.44 -14.58
C LEU A 69 11.35 1.83 -16.02
N ILE A 70 12.18 2.85 -16.22
CA ILE A 70 12.59 3.32 -17.54
C ILE A 70 14.10 3.15 -17.64
N CYS A 71 14.54 2.29 -18.55
CA CYS A 71 15.95 2.00 -18.80
C CYS A 71 16.31 2.37 -20.24
N ARG A 72 17.58 2.71 -20.48
CA ARG A 72 18.08 2.96 -21.85
C ARG A 72 18.21 1.64 -22.63
N ASP A 73 18.73 0.63 -21.94
CA ASP A 73 18.96 -0.72 -22.44
C ASP A 73 17.93 -1.67 -21.77
N PRO A 74 17.76 -2.92 -22.24
CA PRO A 74 16.81 -3.87 -21.64
C PRO A 74 16.99 -4.01 -20.12
N VAL A 75 15.89 -3.92 -19.38
CA VAL A 75 15.93 -3.89 -17.89
C VAL A 75 16.55 -5.15 -17.27
N ASN A 76 16.45 -6.29 -17.96
CA ASN A 76 17.03 -7.57 -17.57
C ASN A 76 18.57 -7.62 -17.65
N GLU A 77 19.22 -6.65 -18.31
CA GLU A 77 20.67 -6.47 -18.28
C GLU A 77 21.15 -5.81 -16.98
N HIS A 78 20.25 -5.14 -16.24
CA HIS A 78 20.57 -4.39 -15.02
C HIS A 78 20.08 -5.07 -13.74
N VAL A 79 18.87 -5.66 -13.78
CA VAL A 79 18.24 -6.29 -12.62
C VAL A 79 17.53 -7.59 -13.02
N PRO A 80 17.45 -8.59 -12.14
CA PRO A 80 16.68 -9.78 -12.41
C PRO A 80 15.20 -9.44 -12.61
N THR A 81 14.63 -9.89 -13.73
CA THR A 81 13.21 -9.72 -14.04
C THR A 81 12.48 -11.05 -14.08
N LYS A 82 11.16 -10.98 -14.09
CA LYS A 82 10.25 -12.09 -14.36
C LYS A 82 8.94 -11.57 -14.93
N LEU A 83 8.08 -12.47 -15.39
CA LEU A 83 6.69 -12.11 -15.67
C LEU A 83 5.90 -11.99 -14.36
N ASP A 84 4.93 -11.07 -14.34
CA ASP A 84 3.96 -10.97 -13.26
C ASP A 84 3.13 -12.27 -13.13
N THR A 85 2.42 -12.41 -12.03
CA THR A 85 1.62 -13.63 -11.77
C THR A 85 0.52 -13.87 -12.79
N LYS A 86 0.13 -12.84 -13.57
CA LYS A 86 -0.85 -12.92 -14.65
C LYS A 86 -0.21 -13.18 -16.02
N GLY A 87 1.12 -13.18 -16.11
CA GLY A 87 1.91 -13.45 -17.32
C GLY A 87 1.93 -12.33 -18.35
N GLY A 88 1.41 -11.14 -18.03
CA GLY A 88 1.19 -10.06 -18.99
C GLY A 88 2.24 -8.95 -18.96
N VAL A 89 2.98 -8.81 -17.86
CA VAL A 89 3.90 -7.68 -17.65
C VAL A 89 5.23 -8.18 -17.11
N GLU A 90 6.35 -7.69 -17.66
CA GLU A 90 7.68 -7.91 -17.09
C GLU A 90 7.89 -7.02 -15.87
N ILE A 91 8.33 -7.62 -14.77
CA ILE A 91 8.55 -6.97 -13.47
C ILE A 91 9.94 -7.28 -12.94
N THR A 92 10.53 -6.33 -12.20
CA THR A 92 11.76 -6.57 -11.45
C THR A 92 11.50 -7.45 -10.22
N GLN A 93 12.49 -8.25 -9.82
CA GLN A 93 12.46 -9.02 -8.58
C GLN A 93 12.99 -8.23 -7.38
N TYR A 94 13.57 -7.04 -7.61
CA TYR A 94 14.04 -6.14 -6.55
C TYR A 94 12.96 -5.15 -6.13
N GLU A 95 13.07 -4.68 -4.89
CA GLU A 95 12.20 -3.61 -4.40
C GLU A 95 12.46 -2.31 -5.17
N GLY A 96 11.41 -1.53 -5.43
CA GLY A 96 11.51 -0.29 -6.21
C GLY A 96 12.51 0.73 -5.66
N HIS A 97 12.72 0.79 -4.34
CA HIS A 97 13.74 1.66 -3.73
C HIS A 97 15.15 1.18 -4.08
N THR A 98 15.42 -0.12 -3.96
CA THR A 98 16.71 -0.71 -4.32
C THR A 98 17.05 -0.47 -5.79
N VAL A 99 16.07 -0.59 -6.68
CA VAL A 99 16.28 -0.36 -8.11
C VAL A 99 16.59 1.11 -8.42
N ALA A 100 15.95 2.05 -7.72
CA ALA A 100 16.27 3.47 -7.85
C ALA A 100 17.70 3.78 -7.35
N ASP A 101 18.11 3.17 -6.24
CA ASP A 101 19.47 3.34 -5.68
C ASP A 101 20.56 2.75 -6.60
N MET A 102 20.21 1.76 -7.42
CA MET A 102 21.09 1.22 -8.47
C MET A 102 21.22 2.14 -9.70
N GLY A 103 20.52 3.28 -9.71
CA GLY A 103 20.60 4.29 -10.77
C GLY A 103 19.58 4.11 -11.90
N LEU A 104 18.60 3.22 -11.76
CA LEU A 104 17.51 3.09 -12.73
C LEU A 104 16.45 4.17 -12.49
N LEU A 105 15.90 4.71 -13.58
CA LEU A 105 14.84 5.71 -13.48
C LEU A 105 13.52 5.06 -13.07
N LYS A 106 13.05 5.39 -11.87
CA LYS A 106 11.73 4.99 -11.37
C LYS A 106 10.75 6.16 -11.56
N MET A 107 9.60 5.88 -12.16
CA MET A 107 8.48 6.82 -12.30
C MET A 107 7.19 6.19 -11.76
N ASP A 108 6.40 6.97 -11.02
CA ASP A 108 5.13 6.51 -10.46
C ASP A 108 3.93 7.10 -11.23
N PHE A 109 3.14 6.23 -11.88
CA PHE A 109 1.90 6.55 -12.57
C PHE A 109 0.70 6.26 -11.66
N LEU A 110 0.17 7.32 -11.04
CA LEU A 110 -0.90 7.21 -10.06
C LEU A 110 -2.28 7.09 -10.75
N GLY A 111 -3.02 6.03 -10.43
CA GLY A 111 -4.40 5.82 -10.86
C GLY A 111 -5.42 6.63 -10.04
N LEU A 112 -5.38 7.97 -10.09
CA LEU A 112 -6.30 8.81 -9.33
C LEU A 112 -7.71 8.77 -9.91
N ARG A 113 -8.65 8.17 -9.18
CA ARG A 113 -10.08 8.13 -9.56
C ARG A 113 -10.67 9.52 -9.78
N THR A 114 -10.20 10.53 -9.05
CA THR A 114 -10.66 11.92 -9.17
C THR A 114 -10.47 12.47 -10.58
N LEU A 115 -9.34 12.19 -11.24
CA LEU A 115 -9.10 12.64 -12.62
C LEU A 115 -10.08 12.00 -13.61
N THR A 116 -10.40 10.73 -13.40
CA THR A 116 -11.45 10.04 -14.18
C THR A 116 -12.83 10.67 -13.98
N VAL A 117 -13.15 11.10 -12.76
CA VAL A 117 -14.41 11.79 -12.46
C VAL A 117 -14.47 13.14 -13.18
N ILE A 118 -13.40 13.94 -13.10
CA ILE A 118 -13.30 15.24 -13.78
C ILE A 118 -13.43 15.07 -15.30
N SER A 119 -12.72 14.11 -15.89
CA SER A 119 -12.80 13.81 -17.32
C SER A 119 -14.23 13.46 -17.76
N LYS A 120 -14.93 12.63 -16.99
CA LYS A 120 -16.34 12.29 -17.25
C LYS A 120 -17.28 13.48 -17.08
N ALA A 121 -17.05 14.32 -16.06
CA ALA A 121 -17.84 15.52 -15.85
C ALA A 121 -17.71 16.49 -17.03
N LYS A 122 -16.48 16.76 -17.49
CA LYS A 122 -16.21 17.58 -18.68
C LYS A 122 -16.90 17.03 -19.93
N ALA A 123 -16.80 15.72 -20.17
CA ALA A 123 -17.45 15.07 -21.32
C ALA A 123 -18.98 15.22 -21.29
N ASN A 124 -19.60 15.10 -20.12
CA ASN A 124 -21.04 15.27 -19.95
C ASN A 124 -21.48 16.72 -20.15
N ILE A 125 -20.72 17.69 -19.64
CA ILE A 125 -21.01 19.11 -19.83
C ILE A 125 -20.97 19.47 -21.31
N LYS A 126 -19.93 19.03 -22.02
CA LYS A 126 -19.82 19.22 -23.48
C LYS A 126 -20.99 18.60 -24.22
N LYS A 127 -21.40 17.37 -23.87
CA LYS A 127 -22.52 16.68 -24.52
C LYS A 127 -23.87 17.38 -24.31
N ASN A 128 -24.11 17.90 -23.11
CA ASN A 128 -25.43 18.44 -22.74
C ASN A 128 -25.58 19.94 -23.03
N PHE A 129 -24.48 20.69 -23.01
CA PHE A 129 -24.49 22.16 -23.10
C PHE A 129 -23.59 22.72 -24.20
N ASP A 130 -22.86 21.87 -24.92
CA ASP A 130 -21.86 22.26 -25.95
C ASP A 130 -20.76 23.21 -25.41
N ILE A 131 -20.49 23.14 -24.11
CA ILE A 131 -19.44 23.91 -23.44
C ILE A 131 -18.20 23.02 -23.28
N ASP A 132 -17.07 23.42 -23.87
CA ASP A 132 -15.77 22.78 -23.68
C ASP A 132 -14.97 23.49 -22.58
N ILE A 133 -14.95 22.91 -21.37
CA ILE A 133 -14.26 23.48 -20.21
C ILE A 133 -12.76 23.18 -20.28
N ASP A 134 -11.93 24.22 -20.19
CA ASP A 134 -10.49 24.08 -19.97
C ASP A 134 -10.19 24.15 -18.47
N VAL A 135 -9.86 23.01 -17.86
CA VAL A 135 -9.66 22.88 -16.41
C VAL A 135 -8.48 23.71 -15.93
N ASP A 136 -7.45 23.87 -16.77
CA ASP A 136 -6.23 24.61 -16.42
C ASP A 136 -6.45 26.13 -16.40
N LYS A 137 -7.58 26.60 -16.91
CA LYS A 137 -7.95 28.02 -16.97
C LYS A 137 -9.04 28.43 -15.99
N ILE A 138 -9.49 27.51 -15.12
CA ILE A 138 -10.52 27.82 -14.12
C ILE A 138 -9.92 28.80 -13.09
N PRO A 139 -10.57 29.95 -12.84
CA PRO A 139 -10.12 30.90 -11.83
C PRO A 139 -10.24 30.30 -10.42
N PHE A 140 -9.32 30.67 -9.53
CA PHE A 140 -9.28 30.16 -8.16
C PHE A 140 -10.18 30.95 -7.19
N ASP A 141 -10.69 32.10 -7.63
CA ASP A 141 -11.46 33.07 -6.85
C ASP A 141 -12.96 33.08 -7.22
N ASP A 142 -13.48 31.95 -7.71
CA ASP A 142 -14.92 31.83 -7.97
C ASP A 142 -15.71 32.02 -6.67
N PRO A 143 -16.63 33.01 -6.58
CA PRO A 143 -17.39 33.29 -5.36
C PRO A 143 -18.50 32.28 -5.09
N LYS A 144 -18.66 31.25 -5.93
CA LYS A 144 -19.68 30.21 -5.82
C LYS A 144 -19.08 28.80 -5.73
#